data_AF-A0A7K2MFQ8-F1
#
_entry.id   AF-A0A7K2MFQ8-F1
#
_cell.length_a   1.000
_cell.length_b   1.000
_cell.length_c   1.000
_cell.angle_alpha   90.00
_cell.angle_beta   90.00
_cell.angle_gamma   90.00
#
_symmetry.space_group_name_H-M   'P 1'
#
loop_
_entity.id
_entity.type
_entity.pdbx_description
1 polymer ?
#
loop_
_entity_poly.entity_id
_entity_poly.type
_entity_poly.pdbx_seq_one_letter_code
_entity_poly.pdbx_strand_id
1 'polypeptide(L)'
;ACLPTLTNTWSTEVAGDEVTLRIATRAPDPGELPWSPPGDGIRLDVVDATGAETRLAEVDGRFWSVEAAAPFTGRITGMFVERGTVHFADFRYHGEAGT
;
A
#
# COMPACT_ATOMS: atom_id res chain seq x y z
N ALA A 1 9.79 5.93 25.70
CA ALA A 1 8.33 5.81 25.75
C ALA A 1 7.90 4.96 24.56
N CYS A 2 7.11 3.91 24.75
CA CYS A 2 6.60 3.11 23.65
C CYS A 2 5.45 3.90 23.02
N LEU A 3 5.63 4.41 21.80
CA LEU A 3 4.49 4.94 21.06
C LEU A 3 3.52 3.76 20.82
N PRO A 4 2.21 3.92 21.07
CA PRO A 4 1.26 2.88 20.69
C PRO A 4 1.34 2.71 19.17
N THR A 5 1.87 1.58 18.72
CA THR A 5 1.85 1.20 17.31
C THR A 5 0.66 0.29 17.07
N LEU A 6 -0.29 0.71 16.25
CA LEU A 6 -1.27 -0.21 15.68
C LEU A 6 -0.60 -0.87 14.46
N THR A 7 -0.31 -2.16 14.56
CA THR A 7 0.20 -2.96 13.44
C THR A 7 -0.90 -3.93 13.02
N ASN A 8 -1.27 -3.88 11.75
CA ASN A 8 -2.11 -4.88 11.11
C ASN A 8 -1.29 -5.63 10.07
N THR A 9 -1.45 -6.94 10.03
CA THR A 9 -0.78 -7.82 9.06
C THR A 9 -1.85 -8.59 8.29
N TRP A 10 -1.74 -8.55 6.97
CA TRP A 10 -2.54 -9.37 6.06
C TRP A 10 -1.60 -10.26 5.26
N SER A 11 -1.96 -11.52 5.09
CA SER A 11 -1.13 -12.52 4.39
C SER A 11 -2.00 -13.50 3.63
N THR A 12 -1.45 -14.03 2.55
CA THR A 12 -1.99 -15.18 1.82
C THR A 12 -0.86 -16.12 1.48
N GLU A 13 -1.18 -17.39 1.23
CA GLU A 13 -0.27 -18.31 0.58
C GLU A 13 -0.42 -18.19 -0.93
N VAL A 14 0.71 -18.29 -1.64
CA VAL A 14 0.77 -18.25 -3.11
C VAL A 14 1.63 -19.43 -3.55
N ALA A 15 1.20 -20.12 -4.61
CA ALA A 15 1.98 -21.21 -5.18
C ALA A 15 3.11 -20.66 -6.07
N GLY A 16 4.27 -21.32 -6.04
CA GLY A 16 5.44 -20.95 -6.83
C GLY A 16 6.53 -20.23 -6.03
N ASP A 17 7.59 -19.83 -6.73
CA ASP A 17 8.77 -19.15 -6.20
C ASP A 17 8.87 -17.67 -6.65
N GLU A 18 8.02 -17.27 -7.59
CA GLU A 18 7.92 -15.91 -8.10
C GLU A 18 6.53 -15.33 -7.87
N VAL A 19 6.48 -14.11 -7.36
CA VAL A 19 5.26 -13.33 -7.16
C VAL A 19 5.51 -11.86 -7.47
N THR A 20 4.48 -11.15 -7.91
CA THR A 20 4.50 -9.69 -7.99
C THR A 20 3.68 -9.10 -6.86
N LEU A 21 4.31 -8.28 -6.02
CA LEU A 21 3.60 -7.46 -5.04
C LEU A 21 3.18 -6.15 -5.69
N ARG A 22 1.93 -5.74 -5.49
CA ARG A 22 1.41 -4.48 -6.05
C ARG A 22 0.79 -3.60 -4.98
N ILE A 23 1.15 -2.33 -5.05
CA ILE A 23 0.49 -1.24 -4.33
C ILE A 23 -0.19 -0.36 -5.38
N ALA A 24 -1.48 -0.11 -5.22
CA ALA A 24 -2.24 0.77 -6.09
C ALA A 24 -2.94 1.85 -5.26
N THR A 25 -2.92 3.09 -5.74
CA THR A 25 -3.68 4.20 -5.18
C THR A 25 -4.88 4.51 -6.08
N ARG A 26 -6.06 4.66 -5.49
CA ARG A 26 -7.27 5.13 -6.17
C ARG A 26 -7.55 6.56 -5.72
N ALA A 27 -7.71 7.47 -6.67
CA ALA A 27 -8.16 8.82 -6.36
C ALA A 27 -9.42 8.77 -5.48
N PRO A 28 -9.53 9.64 -4.48
CA PRO A 28 -10.68 9.62 -3.60
C PRO A 28 -11.96 9.91 -4.40
N ASP A 29 -13.05 9.30 -3.95
CA ASP A 29 -14.37 9.75 -4.39
C ASP A 29 -14.61 11.19 -3.91
N PRO A 30 -15.35 12.02 -4.66
CA PRO A 30 -15.71 13.36 -4.21
C PRO A 30 -16.32 13.30 -2.80
N GLY A 31 -15.75 14.07 -1.87
CA GLY A 31 -16.19 14.04 -0.49
C GLY A 31 -17.66 14.45 -0.36
N GLU A 32 -18.46 13.65 0.36
CA GLU A 32 -19.87 13.97 0.61
C GLU A 32 -20.04 15.19 1.54
N LEU A 33 -19.03 15.46 2.37
CA LEU A 33 -19.06 16.52 3.38
C LEU A 33 -17.92 17.54 3.16
N PRO A 34 -18.20 18.86 3.18
CA PRO A 34 -17.20 19.91 2.90
C PRO A 34 -15.99 19.91 3.85
N TRP A 35 -16.14 19.35 5.05
CA TRP A 35 -15.13 19.39 6.12
C TRP A 35 -14.33 18.08 6.27
N SER A 36 -14.66 17.03 5.50
CA SER A 36 -13.88 15.80 5.50
C SER A 36 -12.96 15.80 4.29
N PRO A 37 -11.64 15.98 4.45
CA PRO A 37 -10.74 15.87 3.32
C PRO A 37 -10.86 14.46 2.70
N PRO A 38 -10.97 14.37 1.37
CA PRO A 38 -11.08 13.10 0.68
C PRO A 38 -9.78 12.29 0.83
N GLY A 39 -9.90 10.99 1.12
CA GLY A 39 -8.78 10.06 1.29
C GLY A 39 -8.63 9.12 0.11
N ASP A 40 -7.43 9.03 -0.47
CA ASP A 40 -7.20 8.04 -1.51
C ASP A 40 -7.32 6.61 -0.93
N GLY A 41 -7.78 5.68 -1.76
CA GLY A 41 -7.79 4.26 -1.40
C GLY A 41 -6.42 3.67 -1.69
N ILE A 42 -5.78 3.03 -0.70
CA ILE A 42 -4.53 2.30 -0.91
C ILE A 42 -4.83 0.81 -0.88
N ARG A 43 -4.40 0.12 -1.92
CA ARG A 43 -4.70 -1.28 -2.16
C ARG A 43 -3.42 -2.09 -2.22
N LEU A 44 -3.41 -3.21 -1.51
CA LEU A 44 -2.29 -4.15 -1.43
C LEU A 44 -2.72 -5.48 -2.07
N ASP A 45 -2.07 -5.85 -3.17
CA ASP A 45 -2.34 -7.10 -3.89
C ASP A 45 -1.08 -7.95 -4.02
N VAL A 46 -1.30 -9.25 -4.21
CA VAL A 46 -0.30 -10.16 -4.76
C VAL A 46 -0.81 -10.73 -6.08
N VAL A 47 0.09 -10.81 -7.07
CA VAL A 47 -0.17 -11.46 -8.36
C VAL A 47 0.74 -12.67 -8.45
N ASP A 48 0.16 -13.84 -8.65
CA ASP A 48 0.89 -15.10 -8.76
C ASP A 48 1.53 -15.31 -10.15
N ALA A 49 2.29 -16.40 -10.30
CA ALA A 49 2.95 -16.75 -11.56
C ALA A 49 1.96 -17.04 -12.72
N THR A 50 0.68 -17.30 -12.44
CA THR A 50 -0.37 -17.47 -13.45
C THR A 50 -1.00 -16.14 -13.86
N GLY A 51 -0.66 -15.05 -13.18
CA GLY A 51 -1.27 -13.74 -13.33
C GLY A 51 -2.55 -13.55 -12.52
N ALA A 52 -2.92 -14.51 -11.66
CA ALA A 52 -4.09 -14.37 -10.80
C ALA A 52 -3.80 -13.40 -9.66
N GLU A 53 -4.70 -12.44 -9.48
CA GLU A 53 -4.58 -11.39 -8.47
C GLU A 53 -5.37 -11.75 -7.21
N THR A 54 -4.73 -11.64 -6.05
CA THR A 54 -5.37 -11.74 -4.73
C THR A 54 -5.20 -10.44 -3.96
N ARG A 55 -6.31 -9.83 -3.56
CA ARG A 55 -6.34 -8.67 -2.66
C ARG A 55 -5.98 -9.09 -1.25
N LEU A 56 -4.95 -8.47 -0.66
CA LEU A 56 -4.60 -8.66 0.75
C LEU A 56 -5.35 -7.67 1.64
N ALA A 57 -5.35 -6.39 1.25
CA ALA A 57 -5.99 -5.33 2.02
C ALA A 57 -6.34 -4.12 1.15
N GLU A 58 -7.35 -3.37 1.61
CA GLU A 58 -7.62 -2.00 1.16
C GLU A 58 -7.69 -1.13 2.40
N VAL A 59 -6.89 -0.06 2.43
CA VAL A 59 -6.76 0.84 3.56
C VAL A 59 -7.00 2.28 3.14
N ASP A 60 -7.51 3.08 4.08
CA ASP A 60 -7.79 4.49 3.87
C ASP A 60 -6.51 5.32 3.98
N GLY A 61 -6.12 6.00 2.90
CA GLY A 61 -4.91 6.78 2.82
C GLY A 61 -4.85 7.98 3.75
N ARG A 62 -5.98 8.42 4.33
CA ARG A 62 -6.00 9.50 5.36
C ARG A 62 -5.15 9.15 6.57
N PHE A 63 -5.04 7.88 6.92
CA PHE A 63 -4.21 7.45 8.06
C PHE A 63 -2.70 7.45 7.75
N TRP A 64 -2.32 7.70 6.49
CA TRP A 64 -0.93 7.87 6.04
C TRP A 64 -0.65 9.30 5.54
N SER A 65 -1.52 10.25 5.86
CA SER A 65 -1.30 11.66 5.56
C SER A 65 -0.27 12.28 6.52
N VAL A 66 0.25 13.45 6.14
CA VAL A 66 1.21 14.21 6.97
C VAL A 66 0.57 14.67 8.29
N GLU A 67 -0.74 14.92 8.27
CA GLU A 67 -1.53 15.31 9.45
C GLU A 67 -1.67 14.17 10.47
N ALA A 68 -1.66 12.90 10.00
CA ALA A 68 -1.85 11.73 10.85
C ALA A 68 -0.54 11.03 11.26
N ALA A 69 0.42 10.88 10.34
CA ALA A 69 1.55 9.96 10.52
C ALA A 69 2.79 10.59 11.18
N ALA A 70 3.24 11.75 10.69
CA ALA A 70 4.28 12.60 11.26
C ALA A 70 4.53 13.79 10.30
N PRO A 71 4.84 15.00 10.80
CA PRO A 71 5.12 16.13 9.93
C PRO A 71 6.46 16.00 9.19
N PHE A 72 6.59 16.72 8.08
CA PHE A 72 7.82 16.90 7.27
C PHE A 72 8.29 15.71 6.41
N THR A 73 7.47 14.67 6.25
CA THR A 73 7.72 13.58 5.28
C THR A 73 6.50 13.33 4.39
N GLY A 74 6.71 12.55 3.33
CA GLY A 74 5.64 12.03 2.47
C GLY A 74 5.67 10.50 2.47
N ARG A 75 4.66 9.90 1.82
CA ARG A 75 4.62 8.44 1.61
C ARG A 75 5.81 8.00 0.76
N ILE A 76 6.42 6.90 1.16
CA ILE A 76 7.47 6.21 0.40
C ILE A 76 7.02 4.79 0.10
N THR A 77 7.47 4.25 -1.03
CA THR A 77 7.32 2.84 -1.36
C THR A 77 8.71 2.24 -1.54
N GLY A 78 8.94 1.08 -0.93
CA GLY A 78 10.22 0.39 -0.97
C GLY A 78 10.07 -1.11 -0.77
N MET A 79 11.10 -1.83 -1.20
CA MET A 79 11.20 -3.28 -1.04
C MET A 79 11.82 -3.58 0.32
N PHE A 80 11.20 -4.49 1.06
CA PHE A 80 11.65 -4.88 2.40
C PHE A 80 11.40 -6.37 2.62
N VAL A 81 12.32 -7.03 3.33
CA VAL A 81 12.17 -8.40 3.81
C VAL A 81 12.38 -8.40 5.32
N GLU A 82 11.39 -8.90 6.06
CA GLU A 82 11.50 -8.98 7.53
C GLU A 82 12.43 -10.12 7.95
N ARG A 83 12.33 -11.27 7.26
CA ARG A 83 13.05 -12.51 7.60
C ARG A 83 13.42 -13.28 6.34
N GLY A 84 14.60 -13.92 6.35
CA GLY A 84 15.09 -14.73 5.24
C GLY A 84 15.80 -13.91 4.15
N THR A 85 15.83 -14.43 2.94
CA THR A 85 16.45 -13.79 1.78
C THR A 85 15.48 -13.85 0.61
N VAL A 86 15.25 -12.70 -0.02
CA VAL A 86 14.38 -12.55 -1.19
C VAL A 86 15.18 -11.88 -2.29
N HIS A 87 15.02 -12.38 -3.52
CA HIS A 87 15.57 -11.73 -4.71
C HIS A 87 14.48 -10.87 -5.34
N PHE A 88 14.70 -9.56 -5.39
CA PHE A 88 13.83 -8.64 -6.12
C PHE A 88 14.33 -8.52 -7.55
N ALA A 89 13.59 -9.08 -8.50
CA ALA A 89 13.97 -9.08 -9.91
C ALA A 89 13.74 -7.71 -10.59
N ASP A 90 12.71 -6.97 -10.17
CA ASP A 90 12.33 -5.69 -10.78
C ASP A 90 11.52 -4.81 -9.79
N PHE A 91 11.48 -3.51 -10.06
CA PHE A 91 10.60 -2.53 -9.41
C PHE A 91 10.07 -1.55 -10.45
N ARG A 92 8.74 -1.52 -10.63
CA ARG A 92 8.07 -0.61 -11.57
C ARG A 92 7.16 0.34 -10.82
N TYR A 93 7.23 1.62 -11.19
CA TYR A 93 6.35 2.66 -10.68
C TYR A 93 5.68 3.37 -11.86
N HIS A 94 4.36 3.46 -11.80
CA HIS A 94 3.55 4.21 -12.74
C HIS A 94 2.72 5.23 -11.97
N GLY A 95 2.84 6.49 -12.34
CA GLY A 95 2.04 7.59 -11.79
C GLY A 95 1.25 8.25 -12.91
N GLU A 96 0.02 8.63 -12.60
CA GLU A 96 -0.82 9.44 -13.47
C GLU A 96 -0.93 10.85 -12.85
N ALA A 97 -0.89 11.89 -13.69
CA ALA A 97 -1.11 13.24 -13.22
C ALA A 97 -2.58 13.37 -12.78
N GLY A 98 -2.81 13.84 -11.55
CA GLY A 98 -4.15 14.26 -11.13
C GLY A 98 -4.58 15.46 -11.96
N THR A 99 -5.77 15.38 -12.57
CA THR A 99 -6.44 16.51 -13.24
C THR A 99 -6.94 17.54 -12.26
#